data_AF-A0A7S1SZX0-F1
#
_entry.id   AF-A0A7S1SZX0-F1
#
_cell.length_a   1.000
_cell.length_b   1.000
_cell.length_c   1.000
_cell.angle_alpha   90.00
_cell.angle_beta   90.00
_cell.angle_gamma   90.00
#
_symmetry.space_group_name_H-M   'P 1'
#
loop_
_entity.id
_entity.type
_entity.pdbx_description
1 polymer ?
#
loop_
_entity_poly.entity_id
_entity_poly.type
_entity_poly.pdbx_seq_one_letter_code
_entity_poly.pdbx_strand_id
1 'polypeptide(L)'
;IRVMHKVGLTDFSFPAIAAAPATEDGSLAFDQLQNITADSVRAFMQRFASEGFFAKKHRCDVIPTANERESNYTGLMLENYRQYVEREKTRLGLSETEIREVDEYSFKKVAQKTWRDVLTLYTCRSCLHSLHLEDTLHKMVRRGDLADLLEEELMIVKVDVALTKTHPTNHIKELPAMKYTSARYRDFPNWFQGSPYEPEDIIQFIRAYHSMRHVEIPGEGPSPFSKKPDQKLHEETLDEELAALSDNLTDEEIEELEALARNVGIKRDEL
;
A
#
# COMPACT_ATOMS: atom_id res chain seq x y z
N ILE A 1 31.02 -5.04 0.71
CA ILE A 1 29.74 -5.44 0.08
C ILE A 1 29.00 -6.49 0.91
N ARG A 2 29.53 -7.70 1.20
CA ARG A 2 28.82 -8.73 2.01
C ARG A 2 28.34 -8.25 3.38
N VAL A 3 29.12 -7.45 4.11
CA VAL A 3 28.74 -6.93 5.44
C VAL A 3 27.65 -5.86 5.32
N MET A 4 27.78 -4.91 4.39
CA MET A 4 26.77 -3.87 4.17
C MET A 4 25.38 -4.44 3.88
N HIS A 5 25.32 -5.52 3.09
CA HIS A 5 24.07 -6.17 2.77
C HIS A 5 23.42 -6.81 4.01
N LYS A 6 24.23 -7.38 4.91
CA LYS A 6 23.74 -7.96 6.17
C LYS A 6 23.15 -6.91 7.11
N VAL A 7 23.56 -5.66 6.98
CA VAL A 7 23.13 -4.56 7.84
C VAL A 7 22.19 -3.57 7.13
N GLY A 8 21.75 -3.86 5.91
CA GLY A 8 20.77 -3.04 5.21
C GLY A 8 21.29 -1.75 4.58
N LEU A 9 22.61 -1.62 4.41
CA LEU A 9 23.23 -0.39 3.90
C LEU A 9 23.55 -0.50 2.41
N THR A 10 23.39 0.61 1.70
CA THR A 10 23.79 0.77 0.29
C THR A 10 25.05 1.62 0.15
N ASP A 11 25.56 1.78 -1.06
CA ASP A 11 26.70 2.66 -1.37
C ASP A 11 26.40 4.14 -1.07
N PHE A 12 25.14 4.56 -1.18
CA PHE A 12 24.69 5.90 -0.81
C PHE A 12 24.87 6.19 0.68
N SER A 13 24.88 5.15 1.51
CA SER A 13 24.91 5.30 2.96
C SER A 13 26.23 5.85 3.51
N PHE A 14 27.30 5.97 2.71
CA PHE A 14 28.62 6.33 3.24
C PHE A 14 28.77 7.85 3.48
N PRO A 15 29.27 8.27 4.67
CA PRO A 15 29.66 7.47 5.83
C PRO A 15 28.45 6.87 6.58
N ALA A 16 28.53 5.59 6.98
CA ALA A 16 27.39 4.85 7.51
C ALA A 16 27.63 4.33 8.94
N ILE A 17 26.55 4.21 9.72
CA ILE A 17 26.53 3.57 11.03
C ILE A 17 25.44 2.50 11.04
N ALA A 18 25.76 1.32 11.55
CA ALA A 18 24.80 0.26 11.78
C ALA A 18 25.22 -0.58 12.99
N ALA A 19 24.24 -1.19 13.66
CA ALA A 19 24.43 -2.11 14.76
C ALA A 19 23.88 -3.49 14.39
N ALA A 20 24.63 -4.54 14.70
CA ALA A 20 24.21 -5.92 14.53
C ALA A 20 24.75 -6.77 15.70
N PRO A 21 23.93 -7.66 16.29
CA PRO A 21 24.40 -8.60 17.30
C PRO A 21 25.40 -9.60 16.70
N ALA A 22 26.31 -10.10 17.53
CA ALA A 22 27.34 -11.05 17.09
C ALA A 22 26.82 -12.48 16.86
N THR A 23 25.71 -12.84 17.53
CA THR A 23 25.22 -14.23 17.66
C THR A 23 23.85 -14.47 17.05
N GLU A 24 23.16 -13.42 16.59
CA GLU A 24 21.79 -13.50 16.11
C GLU A 24 21.66 -12.84 14.74
N ASP A 25 20.66 -13.28 13.98
CA ASP A 25 20.28 -12.64 12.72
C ASP A 25 19.46 -11.38 13.03
N GLY A 26 19.92 -10.24 12.57
CA GLY A 26 19.23 -8.96 12.72
C GLY A 26 20.20 -7.77 12.58
N SER A 27 19.65 -6.61 12.24
CA SER A 27 20.46 -5.40 12.13
C SER A 27 19.61 -4.14 12.21
N LEU A 28 20.16 -3.09 12.78
CA LEU A 28 19.62 -1.74 12.75
C LEU A 28 20.58 -0.80 12.03
N ALA A 29 20.11 -0.15 10.96
CA ALA A 29 20.86 0.87 10.25
C ALA A 29 20.45 2.28 10.70
N PHE A 30 21.43 3.15 10.93
CA PHE A 30 21.24 4.57 11.21
C PHE A 30 20.57 5.27 10.00
N ASP A 31 19.83 6.36 10.26
CA ASP A 31 19.25 7.19 9.20
C ASP A 31 20.35 7.78 8.31
N GLN A 32 20.43 7.27 7.09
CA GLN A 32 21.50 7.58 6.14
C GLN A 32 21.39 8.99 5.55
N LEU A 33 20.25 9.66 5.74
CA LEU A 33 20.04 11.03 5.29
C LEU A 33 20.34 12.05 6.40
N GLN A 34 20.46 11.59 7.65
CA GLN A 34 20.77 12.46 8.78
C GLN A 34 22.28 12.68 8.89
N ASN A 35 22.67 13.90 9.27
CA ASN A 35 24.07 14.18 9.59
C ASN A 35 24.55 13.34 10.79
N ILE A 36 25.70 12.70 10.62
CA ILE A 36 26.38 11.99 11.70
C ILE A 36 27.03 13.00 12.63
N THR A 37 26.45 13.17 13.81
CA THR A 37 26.96 14.02 14.90
C THR A 37 27.02 13.21 16.19
N ALA A 38 27.75 13.69 17.19
CA ALA A 38 27.82 13.00 18.48
C ALA A 38 26.44 12.79 19.12
N ASP A 39 25.53 13.75 18.94
CA ASP A 39 24.18 13.68 19.51
C ASP A 39 23.26 12.73 18.72
N SER A 40 23.32 12.73 17.39
CA SER A 40 22.53 11.79 16.58
C SER A 40 22.98 10.35 16.77
N VAL A 41 24.29 10.12 16.89
CA VAL A 41 24.84 8.79 17.25
C VAL A 41 24.45 8.39 18.67
N ARG A 42 24.45 9.31 19.64
CA ARG A 42 24.00 8.99 21.00
C ARG A 42 22.54 8.58 21.02
N ALA A 43 21.68 9.30 20.31
CA ALA A 43 20.26 8.98 20.19
C ALA A 43 20.04 7.60 19.54
N PHE A 44 20.77 7.30 18.46
CA PHE A 44 20.76 5.98 17.83
C PHE A 44 21.15 4.86 18.79
N MET A 45 22.25 5.03 19.53
CA MET A 45 22.72 4.03 20.49
C MET A 45 21.78 3.84 21.68
N GLN A 46 21.14 4.92 22.15
CA GLN A 46 20.12 4.85 23.21
C GLN A 46 18.90 4.07 22.74
N ARG A 47 18.43 4.35 21.51
CA ARG A 47 17.32 3.61 20.90
C ARG A 47 17.65 2.14 20.72
N PHE A 48 18.84 1.84 20.20
CA PHE A 48 19.34 0.48 20.09
C PHE A 48 19.34 -0.24 21.45
N ALA A 49 19.76 0.44 22.51
CA ALA A 49 19.76 -0.12 23.87
C ALA A 49 18.36 -0.34 24.45
N SER A 50 17.38 0.53 24.15
CA SER A 50 16.02 0.44 24.69
C SER A 50 15.10 -0.50 23.92
N GLU A 51 15.19 -0.50 22.59
CA GLU A 51 14.31 -1.31 21.72
C GLU A 51 14.88 -2.73 21.49
N GLY A 52 16.20 -2.89 21.64
CA GLY A 52 16.89 -4.15 21.37
C GLY A 52 16.78 -4.59 19.92
N PHE A 53 17.09 -5.86 19.68
CA PHE A 53 16.80 -6.56 18.43
C PHE A 53 15.76 -7.65 18.69
N PHE A 54 14.87 -7.85 17.72
CA PHE A 54 14.14 -9.10 17.62
C PHE A 54 14.86 -9.97 16.59
N ALA A 55 15.08 -11.24 16.90
CA ALA A 55 15.66 -12.18 15.94
C ALA A 55 14.91 -12.10 14.59
N LYS A 56 15.68 -12.08 13.50
CA LYS A 56 15.22 -11.95 12.11
C LYS A 56 14.65 -10.59 11.70
N LYS A 57 14.72 -9.57 12.56
CA LYS A 57 14.29 -8.21 12.19
C LYS A 57 15.47 -7.38 11.67
N HIS A 58 15.31 -6.96 10.43
CA HIS A 58 16.20 -6.08 9.70
C HIS A 58 15.50 -4.74 9.50
N ARG A 59 16.01 -3.68 10.13
CA ARG A 59 15.31 -2.38 10.21
C ARG A 59 16.23 -1.24 9.83
N CYS A 60 15.69 -0.28 9.11
CA CYS A 60 16.29 1.03 8.90
C CYS A 60 15.56 2.04 9.79
N ASP A 61 16.31 2.93 10.42
CA ASP A 61 15.76 3.91 11.34
C ASP A 61 14.78 4.88 10.68
N VAL A 62 13.90 5.42 11.52
CA VAL A 62 12.78 6.27 11.10
C VAL A 62 13.31 7.52 10.43
N ILE A 63 12.78 7.77 9.24
CA ILE A 63 12.91 9.05 8.56
C ILE A 63 12.05 10.07 9.32
N PRO A 64 12.57 11.26 9.63
CA PRO A 64 11.87 12.32 10.35
C PRO A 64 10.49 12.57 9.75
N THR A 65 9.52 12.90 10.59
CA THR A 65 8.17 13.24 10.13
C THR A 65 8.22 14.43 9.15
N ALA A 66 7.16 14.64 8.38
CA ALA A 66 7.10 15.72 7.39
C ALA A 66 7.45 17.13 7.94
N ASN A 67 7.27 17.35 9.25
CA ASN A 67 7.60 18.61 9.94
C ASN A 67 9.07 18.67 10.40
N GLU A 68 9.69 17.52 10.60
CA GLU A 68 11.06 17.39 11.08
C GLU A 68 12.05 17.24 9.91
N ARG A 69 11.56 17.02 8.69
CA ARG A 69 12.40 16.86 7.49
C ARG A 69 13.28 18.08 7.23
N GLU A 70 12.72 19.29 7.31
CA GLU A 70 13.45 20.53 7.05
C GLU A 70 14.51 20.84 8.11
N SER A 71 14.31 20.35 9.34
CA SER A 71 15.28 20.50 10.43
C SER A 71 16.35 19.41 10.44
N ASN A 72 16.10 18.25 9.83
CA ASN A 72 17.02 17.11 9.83
C ASN A 72 17.80 16.94 8.52
N TYR A 73 17.22 17.33 7.38
CA TYR A 73 17.83 17.16 6.06
C TYR A 73 18.07 18.48 5.35
N THR A 74 19.24 18.60 4.73
CA THR A 74 19.54 19.75 3.88
C THR A 74 18.92 19.57 2.49
N GLY A 75 18.62 20.67 1.80
CA GLY A 75 18.14 20.62 0.41
C GLY A 75 19.12 19.89 -0.53
N LEU A 76 20.42 20.04 -0.30
CA LEU A 76 21.47 19.35 -1.06
C LEU A 76 21.45 17.83 -0.84
N MET A 77 21.24 17.37 0.40
CA MET A 77 21.14 15.93 0.71
C MET A 77 19.95 15.29 0.02
N LEU A 78 18.78 15.95 0.07
CA LEU A 78 17.59 15.46 -0.62
C LEU A 78 17.77 15.42 -2.14
N GLU A 79 18.48 16.39 -2.71
CA GLU A 79 18.76 16.41 -4.15
C GLU A 79 19.72 15.29 -4.57
N ASN A 80 20.79 15.08 -3.82
CA ASN A 80 21.70 13.94 -4.03
C ASN A 80 20.95 12.60 -3.91
N TYR A 81 20.04 12.51 -2.93
CA TYR A 81 19.21 11.33 -2.76
C TYR A 81 18.24 11.11 -3.93
N ARG A 82 17.60 12.16 -4.47
CA ARG A 82 16.77 12.04 -5.69
C ARG A 82 17.56 11.51 -6.87
N GLN A 83 18.76 12.05 -7.10
CA GLN A 83 19.63 11.58 -8.18
C GLN A 83 20.00 10.10 -7.99
N TYR A 84 20.27 9.68 -6.75
CA TYR A 84 20.51 8.29 -6.41
C TYR A 84 19.29 7.40 -6.69
N VAL A 85 18.09 7.83 -6.27
CA VAL A 85 16.82 7.12 -6.51
C VAL A 85 16.60 6.87 -8.00
N GLU A 86 16.73 7.91 -8.84
CA GLU A 86 16.51 7.79 -10.28
C GLU A 86 17.54 6.86 -10.96
N ARG A 87 18.80 6.90 -10.50
CA ARG A 87 19.83 5.96 -10.94
C ARG A 87 19.48 4.52 -10.59
N GLU A 88 19.03 4.27 -9.36
CA GLU A 88 18.67 2.92 -8.91
C GLU A 88 17.40 2.40 -9.59
N LYS A 89 16.39 3.25 -9.82
CA LYS A 89 15.20 2.90 -10.62
C LYS A 89 15.60 2.41 -12.01
N THR A 90 16.47 3.17 -12.68
CA THR A 90 17.01 2.83 -13.99
C THR A 90 17.79 1.51 -13.95
N ARG A 91 18.67 1.34 -12.96
CA ARG A 91 19.51 0.13 -12.80
C ARG A 91 18.68 -1.14 -12.58
N LEU A 92 17.61 -1.04 -11.80
CA LEU A 92 16.76 -2.17 -11.43
C LEU A 92 15.63 -2.45 -12.45
N GLY A 93 15.44 -1.56 -13.44
CA GLY A 93 14.37 -1.70 -14.43
C GLY A 93 12.98 -1.71 -13.79
N LEU A 94 12.79 -0.91 -12.73
CA LEU A 94 11.53 -0.86 -12.00
C LEU A 94 10.52 -0.05 -12.81
N SER A 95 9.46 -0.72 -13.27
CA SER A 95 8.35 -0.06 -13.96
C SER A 95 7.35 0.50 -12.96
N GLU A 96 6.92 1.75 -13.15
CA GLU A 96 5.86 2.38 -12.37
C GLU A 96 4.46 1.83 -12.69
N THR A 97 4.35 0.95 -13.70
CA THR A 97 3.07 0.39 -14.16
C THR A 97 2.49 -0.66 -13.20
N GLU A 98 3.34 -1.45 -12.54
CA GLU A 98 2.92 -2.57 -11.67
C GLU A 98 2.78 -2.14 -10.21
N ILE A 99 3.74 -1.36 -9.72
CA ILE A 99 3.76 -0.81 -8.36
C ILE A 99 3.91 0.69 -8.49
N ARG A 100 2.82 1.40 -8.25
CA ARG A 100 2.75 2.84 -8.48
C ARG A 100 3.46 3.60 -7.37
N GLU A 101 4.44 4.43 -7.74
CA GLU A 101 5.00 5.41 -6.82
C GLU A 101 4.02 6.56 -6.61
N VAL A 102 3.74 6.91 -5.36
CA VAL A 102 2.82 8.01 -5.04
C VAL A 102 3.54 9.13 -4.30
N ASP A 103 3.33 10.35 -4.80
CA ASP A 103 3.75 11.59 -4.16
C ASP A 103 2.74 12.03 -3.08
N GLU A 104 3.01 13.15 -2.41
CA GLU A 104 2.17 13.65 -1.31
C GLU A 104 0.72 13.92 -1.75
N TYR A 105 0.55 14.53 -2.92
CA TYR A 105 -0.76 14.90 -3.46
C TYR A 105 -1.57 13.69 -3.93
N SER A 106 -0.88 12.72 -4.52
CA SER A 106 -1.45 11.47 -5.03
C SER A 106 -1.73 10.51 -3.89
N PHE A 107 -0.90 10.47 -2.84
CA PHE A 107 -1.10 9.60 -1.69
C PHE A 107 -2.47 9.82 -1.05
N LYS A 108 -2.89 11.07 -0.84
CA LYS A 108 -4.22 11.35 -0.26
C LYS A 108 -5.36 10.86 -1.17
N LYS A 109 -5.23 11.03 -2.49
CA LYS A 109 -6.24 10.58 -3.46
C LYS A 109 -6.30 9.06 -3.56
N VAL A 110 -5.13 8.42 -3.67
CA VAL A 110 -4.98 6.99 -3.91
C VAL A 110 -5.11 6.16 -2.63
N ALA A 111 -4.77 6.69 -1.45
CA ALA A 111 -4.97 5.93 -0.21
C ALA A 111 -6.38 6.09 0.37
N GLN A 112 -7.09 7.20 0.07
CA GLN A 112 -8.35 7.55 0.75
C GLN A 112 -9.59 7.59 -0.13
N LYS A 113 -9.48 7.63 -1.47
CA LYS A 113 -10.63 7.85 -2.37
C LYS A 113 -10.81 6.77 -3.44
N THR A 114 -10.28 5.58 -3.25
CA THR A 114 -10.42 4.47 -4.22
C THR A 114 -11.44 3.45 -3.75
N TRP A 115 -12.13 2.84 -4.70
CA TRP A 115 -13.05 1.72 -4.50
C TRP A 115 -12.31 0.38 -4.39
N ARG A 116 -10.99 0.35 -4.64
CA ARG A 116 -10.10 -0.80 -4.50
C ARG A 116 -9.46 -0.83 -3.11
N ASP A 117 -9.09 -2.03 -2.67
CA ASP A 117 -8.20 -2.20 -1.54
C ASP A 117 -6.80 -1.67 -1.92
N VAL A 118 -6.06 -1.14 -0.96
CA VAL A 118 -4.77 -0.50 -1.19
C VAL A 118 -3.71 -1.11 -0.29
N LEU A 119 -2.74 -1.78 -0.92
CA LEU A 119 -1.49 -2.19 -0.26
C LEU A 119 -0.47 -1.05 -0.39
N THR A 120 -0.17 -0.40 0.73
CA THR A 120 0.82 0.68 0.80
C THR A 120 2.15 0.15 1.31
N LEU A 121 3.20 0.29 0.51
CA LEU A 121 4.58 0.04 0.91
C LEU A 121 5.24 1.37 1.27
N TYR A 122 5.72 1.47 2.51
CA TYR A 122 6.56 2.55 2.98
C TYR A 122 8.02 2.12 2.87
N THR A 123 8.77 2.85 2.05
CA THR A 123 10.10 2.45 1.60
C THR A 123 11.06 3.64 1.60
N CYS A 124 12.35 3.33 1.50
CA CYS A 124 13.41 4.28 1.23
C CYS A 124 14.50 3.58 0.43
N ARG A 125 14.95 4.17 -0.68
CA ARG A 125 15.98 3.61 -1.56
C ARG A 125 17.36 3.50 -0.92
N SER A 126 17.61 4.28 0.12
CA SER A 126 18.86 4.19 0.87
C SER A 126 18.89 2.90 1.73
N CYS A 127 17.73 2.33 2.05
CA CYS A 127 17.62 1.09 2.82
C CYS A 127 17.58 -0.15 1.90
N LEU A 128 18.56 -1.04 2.03
CA LEU A 128 18.60 -2.26 1.20
C LEU A 128 17.44 -3.21 1.48
N HIS A 129 16.96 -3.28 2.72
CA HIS A 129 15.80 -4.12 3.08
C HIS A 129 14.51 -3.64 2.39
N SER A 130 14.37 -2.32 2.27
CA SER A 130 13.30 -1.67 1.51
C SER A 130 13.36 -2.01 0.02
N LEU A 131 14.56 -1.98 -0.57
CA LEU A 131 14.76 -2.42 -1.95
C LEU A 131 14.44 -3.91 -2.13
N HIS A 132 14.79 -4.74 -1.15
CA HIS A 132 14.52 -6.17 -1.20
C HIS A 132 13.02 -6.48 -1.16
N LEU A 133 12.27 -5.86 -0.25
CA LEU A 133 10.81 -6.03 -0.19
C LEU A 133 10.16 -5.63 -1.52
N GLU A 134 10.59 -4.51 -2.11
CA GLU A 134 10.08 -4.06 -3.41
C GLU A 134 10.38 -5.05 -4.54
N ASP A 135 11.62 -5.56 -4.60
CA ASP A 135 12.01 -6.58 -5.58
C ASP A 135 11.21 -7.87 -5.41
N THR A 136 11.03 -8.33 -4.17
CA THR A 136 10.19 -9.48 -3.84
C THR A 136 8.75 -9.28 -4.33
N LEU A 137 8.16 -8.12 -4.07
CA LEU A 137 6.79 -7.85 -4.50
C LEU A 137 6.67 -7.75 -6.02
N HIS A 138 7.60 -7.09 -6.72
CA HIS A 138 7.62 -7.09 -8.19
C HIS A 138 7.74 -8.51 -8.76
N LYS A 139 8.58 -9.37 -8.16
CA LYS A 139 8.68 -10.77 -8.58
C LYS A 139 7.36 -11.50 -8.40
N MET A 140 6.67 -11.30 -7.29
CA MET A 140 5.35 -11.90 -7.04
C MET A 140 4.31 -11.44 -8.09
N VAL A 141 4.28 -10.13 -8.38
CA VAL A 141 3.38 -9.56 -9.42
C VAL A 141 3.69 -10.18 -10.79
N ARG A 142 4.96 -10.23 -11.20
CA ARG A 142 5.37 -10.80 -12.50
C ARG A 142 5.12 -12.30 -12.62
N ARG A 143 5.16 -13.04 -11.50
CA ARG A 143 4.83 -14.48 -11.47
C ARG A 143 3.32 -14.73 -11.54
N GLY A 144 2.50 -13.70 -11.33
CA GLY A 144 1.04 -13.81 -11.33
C GLY A 144 0.44 -14.22 -9.98
N ASP A 145 1.20 -14.16 -8.88
CA ASP A 145 0.75 -14.61 -7.55
C ASP A 145 -0.43 -13.77 -7.02
N LEU A 146 -0.63 -12.56 -7.57
CA LEU A 146 -1.66 -11.59 -7.22
C LEU A 146 -2.51 -11.15 -8.43
N ALA A 147 -2.45 -11.89 -9.55
CA ALA A 147 -3.09 -11.47 -10.80
C ALA A 147 -4.62 -11.29 -10.65
N ASP A 148 -5.27 -12.20 -9.94
CA ASP A 148 -6.69 -12.20 -9.61
C ASP A 148 -7.12 -10.92 -8.86
N LEU A 149 -6.28 -10.45 -7.94
CA LEU A 149 -6.59 -9.27 -7.13
C LEU A 149 -6.29 -7.96 -7.86
N LEU A 150 -5.21 -7.91 -8.66
CA LEU A 150 -4.71 -6.65 -9.24
C LEU A 150 -5.57 -6.09 -10.38
N GLU A 151 -6.35 -6.93 -11.07
CA GLU A 151 -7.19 -6.49 -12.19
C GLU A 151 -8.23 -5.46 -11.73
N GLU A 152 -8.98 -5.78 -10.67
CA GLU A 152 -10.10 -4.95 -10.22
C GLU A 152 -10.06 -4.58 -8.75
N GLU A 153 -9.38 -5.34 -7.89
CA GLU A 153 -9.73 -5.32 -6.46
C GLU A 153 -8.65 -4.71 -5.57
N LEU A 154 -7.39 -4.83 -5.96
CA LEU A 154 -6.22 -4.42 -5.21
C LEU A 154 -5.37 -3.44 -6.01
N MET A 155 -4.92 -2.39 -5.36
CA MET A 155 -3.90 -1.48 -5.85
C MET A 155 -2.68 -1.56 -4.95
N ILE A 156 -1.50 -1.74 -5.55
CA ILE A 156 -0.23 -1.69 -4.83
C ILE A 156 0.43 -0.34 -5.08
N VAL A 157 0.72 0.38 -4.00
CA VAL A 157 1.39 1.69 -4.05
C VAL A 157 2.64 1.68 -3.18
N LYS A 158 3.67 2.38 -3.64
CA LYS A 158 4.90 2.62 -2.85
C LYS A 158 5.07 4.10 -2.55
N VAL A 159 5.53 4.37 -1.35
CA VAL A 159 5.78 5.70 -0.80
C VAL A 159 7.24 5.75 -0.37
N ASP A 160 8.06 6.52 -1.08
CA ASP A 160 9.38 6.88 -0.60
C ASP A 160 9.21 7.90 0.53
N VAL A 161 9.41 7.47 1.78
CA VAL A 161 9.15 8.32 2.95
C VAL A 161 10.19 9.43 3.13
N ALA A 162 11.34 9.37 2.44
CA ALA A 162 12.32 10.45 2.41
C ALA A 162 11.90 11.58 1.46
N LEU A 163 11.20 11.25 0.37
CA LEU A 163 10.75 12.23 -0.63
C LEU A 163 9.31 12.68 -0.43
N THR A 164 8.41 11.78 -0.06
CA THR A 164 6.97 12.02 0.03
C THR A 164 6.57 12.36 1.47
N LYS A 165 5.85 13.46 1.68
CA LYS A 165 5.26 13.75 3.00
C LYS A 165 4.08 12.83 3.23
N THR A 166 4.15 12.00 4.27
CA THR A 166 3.02 11.19 4.74
C THR A 166 2.30 11.95 5.85
N HIS A 167 1.00 12.24 5.66
CA HIS A 167 0.17 12.91 6.67
C HIS A 167 0.16 12.18 8.03
N PRO A 168 -0.11 12.88 9.15
CA PRO A 168 0.27 12.46 10.50
C PRO A 168 -0.53 11.31 11.13
N THR A 169 -1.42 10.64 10.39
CA THR A 169 -2.34 9.67 11.02
C THR A 169 -1.70 8.32 11.38
N ASN A 170 -0.48 8.01 10.92
CA ASN A 170 0.24 6.84 11.40
C ASN A 170 1.75 7.10 11.50
N HIS A 171 2.30 6.98 12.70
CA HIS A 171 3.75 6.99 12.90
C HIS A 171 4.34 5.69 12.35
N ILE A 172 5.00 5.78 11.18
CA ILE A 172 5.83 4.72 10.65
C ILE A 172 7.08 4.64 11.54
N LYS A 173 7.20 3.56 12.33
CA LYS A 173 8.28 3.40 13.32
C LYS A 173 9.51 2.65 12.79
N GLU A 174 9.40 2.02 11.63
CA GLU A 174 10.47 1.23 11.02
C GLU A 174 10.25 1.10 9.51
N LEU A 175 11.36 0.91 8.79
CA LEU A 175 11.35 0.62 7.36
C LEU A 175 12.09 -0.70 7.05
N PRO A 176 11.64 -1.45 6.04
CA PRO A 176 10.39 -1.23 5.30
C PRO A 176 9.15 -1.47 6.17
N ALA A 177 8.04 -0.82 5.81
CA ALA A 177 6.75 -1.12 6.42
C ALA A 177 5.69 -1.30 5.34
N MET A 178 4.71 -2.15 5.60
CA MET A 178 3.64 -2.46 4.67
C MET A 178 2.30 -2.40 5.39
N LYS A 179 1.31 -1.79 4.73
CA LYS A 179 -0.01 -1.52 5.30
C LYS A 179 -1.09 -1.87 4.30
N TYR A 180 -2.08 -2.63 4.75
CA TYR A 180 -3.28 -2.94 3.99
C TYR A 180 -4.41 -2.00 4.39
N THR A 181 -5.00 -1.29 3.43
CA THR A 181 -6.18 -0.46 3.63
C THR A 181 -7.33 -1.04 2.81
N SER A 182 -8.38 -1.51 3.47
CA SER A 182 -9.55 -1.98 2.74
C SER A 182 -10.37 -0.80 2.19
N ALA A 183 -10.95 -0.95 1.01
CA ALA A 183 -11.90 -0.01 0.42
C ALA A 183 -13.09 0.24 1.35
N ARG A 184 -13.56 -0.80 2.04
CA ARG A 184 -14.69 -0.78 2.99
C ARG A 184 -14.25 -0.29 4.38
N TYR A 185 -13.16 -0.85 4.90
CA TYR A 185 -12.69 -0.60 6.27
C TYR A 185 -11.50 0.37 6.31
N ARG A 186 -11.67 1.58 5.77
CA ARG A 186 -10.57 2.55 5.62
C ARG A 186 -10.00 3.03 6.95
N ASP A 187 -10.83 3.08 7.99
CA ASP A 187 -10.45 3.54 9.32
C ASP A 187 -9.68 2.50 10.13
N PHE A 188 -9.63 1.25 9.65
CA PHE A 188 -8.95 0.13 10.31
C PHE A 188 -7.84 -0.45 9.42
N PRO A 189 -6.76 0.32 9.15
CA PRO A 189 -5.65 -0.20 8.37
C PRO A 189 -4.89 -1.28 9.15
N ASN A 190 -4.47 -2.32 8.45
CA ASN A 190 -3.73 -3.43 9.04
C ASN A 190 -2.25 -3.35 8.67
N TRP A 191 -1.37 -3.47 9.66
CA TRP A 191 0.08 -3.40 9.47
C TRP A 191 0.66 -4.80 9.35
N PHE A 192 1.52 -5.00 8.35
CA PHE A 192 2.24 -6.25 8.17
C PHE A 192 3.21 -6.50 9.33
N GLN A 193 3.17 -7.71 9.89
CA GLN A 193 4.05 -8.16 10.98
C GLN A 193 4.90 -9.38 10.61
N GLY A 194 4.76 -9.89 9.37
CA GLY A 194 5.50 -11.04 8.86
C GLY A 194 6.91 -10.68 8.37
N SER A 195 7.58 -11.64 7.74
CA SER A 195 8.89 -11.42 7.12
C SER A 195 8.74 -10.78 5.73
N PRO A 196 9.41 -9.65 5.45
CA PRO A 196 9.42 -9.05 4.10
C PRO A 196 10.25 -9.85 3.09
N TYR A 197 10.98 -10.88 3.54
CA TYR A 197 11.81 -11.76 2.72
C TYR A 197 11.08 -13.02 2.26
N GLU A 198 9.94 -13.33 2.89
CA GLU A 198 9.18 -14.55 2.61
C GLU A 198 7.93 -14.16 1.80
N PRO A 199 7.86 -14.49 0.48
CA PRO A 199 6.70 -14.18 -0.35
C PRO A 199 5.39 -14.73 0.21
N GLU A 200 5.46 -15.89 0.88
CA GLU A 200 4.30 -16.56 1.46
C GLU A 200 3.66 -15.72 2.58
N ASP A 201 4.47 -15.13 3.47
CA ASP A 201 3.97 -14.25 4.53
C ASP A 201 3.23 -13.04 3.93
N ILE A 202 3.75 -12.50 2.83
CA ILE A 202 3.15 -11.35 2.14
C ILE A 202 1.81 -11.74 1.50
N ILE A 203 1.74 -12.87 0.79
CA ILE A 203 0.51 -13.37 0.16
C ILE A 203 -0.56 -13.66 1.22
N GLN A 204 -0.18 -14.36 2.29
CA GLN A 204 -1.09 -14.70 3.38
C GLN A 204 -1.65 -13.44 4.04
N PHE A 205 -0.81 -12.44 4.27
CA PHE A 205 -1.25 -11.14 4.77
C PHE A 205 -2.27 -10.47 3.85
N ILE A 206 -1.97 -10.35 2.54
CA ILE A 206 -2.88 -9.73 1.57
C ILE A 206 -4.21 -10.48 1.54
N ARG A 207 -4.18 -11.81 1.38
CA ARG A 207 -5.38 -12.65 1.26
C ARG A 207 -6.22 -12.66 2.52
N ALA A 208 -5.60 -12.70 3.70
CA ALA A 208 -6.32 -12.66 4.97
C ALA A 208 -7.17 -11.39 5.09
N TYR A 209 -6.58 -10.21 4.86
CA TYR A 209 -7.32 -8.96 4.98
C TYR A 209 -8.25 -8.66 3.82
N HIS A 210 -7.89 -9.13 2.62
CA HIS A 210 -8.79 -9.08 1.48
C HIS A 210 -10.07 -9.88 1.74
N SER A 211 -9.96 -11.11 2.25
CA SER A 211 -11.12 -11.96 2.57
C SER A 211 -12.09 -11.31 3.57
N MET A 212 -11.58 -10.50 4.50
CA MET A 212 -12.39 -9.78 5.49
C MET A 212 -13.32 -8.73 4.89
N ARG A 213 -13.09 -8.26 3.65
CA ARG A 213 -13.99 -7.30 2.97
C ARG A 213 -15.40 -7.89 2.72
N HIS A 214 -15.48 -9.21 2.63
CA HIS A 214 -16.71 -9.96 2.38
C HIS A 214 -17.49 -10.27 3.67
N VAL A 215 -16.87 -10.07 4.84
CA VAL A 215 -17.55 -10.31 6.11
C VAL A 215 -18.61 -9.22 6.31
N GLU A 216 -19.85 -9.66 6.54
CA GLU A 216 -20.97 -8.77 6.85
C GLU A 216 -20.79 -8.18 8.26
N ILE A 217 -20.97 -6.86 8.37
CA ILE A 217 -21.06 -6.22 9.68
C ILE A 217 -22.52 -6.28 10.12
N PRO A 218 -22.81 -6.77 11.35
CA PRO A 218 -24.16 -6.70 11.90
C PRO A 218 -24.67 -5.25 11.87
N GLY A 219 -25.73 -5.00 11.09
CA GLY A 219 -26.37 -3.69 10.97
C GLY A 219 -26.01 -2.87 9.71
N GLU A 220 -25.03 -3.27 8.90
CA GLU A 220 -24.69 -2.57 7.64
C GLU A 220 -25.21 -3.28 6.38
N GLY A 221 -25.90 -4.41 6.53
CA GLY A 221 -26.36 -5.22 5.39
C GLY A 221 -25.25 -6.05 4.75
N PRO A 222 -25.59 -6.84 3.70
CA PRO A 222 -24.64 -7.72 3.02
C PRO A 222 -23.51 -6.91 2.39
N SER A 223 -22.30 -7.50 2.33
CA SER A 223 -21.17 -6.81 1.69
C SER A 223 -21.48 -6.57 0.21
N PRO A 224 -21.24 -5.37 -0.34
CA PRO A 224 -21.37 -5.14 -1.78
C PRO A 224 -20.38 -6.01 -2.59
N PHE A 225 -19.40 -6.63 -1.92
CA PHE A 225 -18.42 -7.53 -2.51
C PHE A 225 -18.77 -9.01 -2.31
N SER A 226 -19.74 -9.37 -1.47
CA SER A 226 -20.19 -10.77 -1.33
C SER A 226 -21.16 -11.13 -2.47
N LYS A 227 -20.66 -11.18 -3.71
CA LYS A 227 -21.42 -11.81 -4.80
C LYS A 227 -21.31 -13.33 -4.65
N LYS A 228 -22.45 -14.00 -4.44
CA LYS A 228 -22.53 -15.45 -4.68
C LYS A 228 -22.38 -15.66 -6.19
N PRO A 229 -21.48 -16.56 -6.65
CA PRO A 229 -21.24 -16.77 -8.08
C PRO A 229 -22.52 -17.15 -8.85
N ASP A 230 -23.49 -17.79 -8.19
CA ASP A 230 -24.76 -18.19 -8.81
C ASP A 230 -25.73 -17.03 -9.11
N GLN A 231 -25.52 -15.83 -8.54
CA GLN A 231 -26.41 -14.68 -8.76
C GLN A 231 -26.01 -13.81 -9.97
N LYS A 232 -24.74 -13.83 -10.41
CA LYS A 232 -24.33 -13.09 -11.62
C LYS A 232 -25.06 -13.59 -12.88
N LEU A 233 -25.24 -14.91 -12.98
CA LEU A 233 -25.97 -15.54 -14.09
C LEU A 233 -27.46 -15.22 -14.10
N HIS A 234 -28.06 -14.83 -12.95
CA HIS A 234 -29.48 -14.52 -12.88
C HIS A 234 -29.76 -13.03 -13.09
N GLU A 235 -28.86 -12.14 -12.67
CA GLU A 235 -28.96 -10.70 -12.94
C GLU A 235 -28.71 -10.39 -14.42
N GLU A 236 -27.72 -11.03 -15.06
CA GLU A 236 -27.46 -10.86 -16.50
C GLU A 236 -28.61 -11.38 -17.36
N THR A 237 -29.28 -12.48 -16.96
CA THR A 237 -30.47 -12.97 -17.68
C THR A 237 -31.72 -12.12 -17.42
N LEU A 238 -31.88 -11.56 -16.22
CA LEU A 238 -32.98 -10.63 -15.92
C LEU A 238 -32.86 -9.32 -16.70
N ASP A 239 -31.65 -8.78 -16.85
CA ASP A 239 -31.41 -7.57 -17.63
C ASP A 239 -31.59 -7.82 -19.14
N GLU A 240 -31.19 -8.98 -19.66
CA GLU A 240 -31.46 -9.38 -21.05
C GLU A 240 -32.95 -9.65 -21.31
N GLU A 241 -33.68 -10.27 -20.36
CA GLU A 241 -35.12 -10.51 -20.48
C GLU A 241 -35.93 -9.20 -20.35
N LEU A 242 -35.53 -8.27 -19.48
CA LEU A 242 -36.15 -6.94 -19.35
C LEU A 242 -35.91 -6.08 -20.59
N ALA A 243 -34.72 -6.14 -21.19
CA ALA A 243 -34.43 -5.46 -22.46
C ALA A 243 -35.27 -6.04 -23.61
N ALA A 244 -35.42 -7.37 -23.69
CA ALA A 244 -36.25 -8.03 -24.70
C ALA A 244 -37.76 -7.79 -24.52
N LEU A 245 -38.22 -7.56 -23.29
CA LEU A 245 -39.61 -7.17 -22.98
C LEU A 245 -39.88 -5.69 -23.29
N SER A 246 -38.88 -4.82 -23.14
CA SER A 246 -38.97 -3.40 -23.52
C SER A 246 -39.10 -3.20 -25.04
N ASP A 247 -38.48 -4.07 -25.84
CA ASP A 247 -38.50 -3.97 -27.31
C ASP A 247 -39.78 -4.51 -27.96
N ASN A 248 -40.65 -5.19 -27.20
CA ASN A 248 -41.90 -5.80 -27.69
C ASN A 248 -43.17 -5.05 -27.28
N LEU A 249 -43.07 -3.95 -26.53
CA LEU A 249 -44.20 -3.10 -26.20
C LEU A 249 -44.41 -2.08 -27.33
N THR A 250 -45.61 -2.03 -27.89
CA THR A 250 -45.95 -0.98 -28.86
C THR A 250 -46.15 0.34 -28.12
N ASP A 251 -45.92 1.47 -28.81
CA ASP A 251 -46.05 2.83 -28.23
C ASP A 251 -47.43 3.07 -27.56
N GLU A 252 -48.47 2.34 -27.97
CA GLU A 252 -49.82 2.38 -27.37
C GLU A 252 -49.89 1.73 -25.98
N GLU A 253 -49.13 0.65 -25.72
CA GLU A 253 -49.10 -0.04 -24.42
C GLU A 253 -48.27 0.74 -23.38
N ILE A 254 -47.29 1.51 -23.85
CA ILE A 254 -46.48 2.41 -23.02
C ILE A 254 -47.33 3.60 -22.54
N GLU A 255 -48.20 4.18 -23.39
CA GLU A 255 -49.11 5.26 -22.99
C GLU A 255 -50.15 4.81 -21.94
N GLU A 256 -50.69 3.58 -22.04
CA GLU A 256 -51.62 3.05 -21.04
C GLU A 256 -50.97 2.82 -19.67
N LEU A 257 -49.72 2.31 -19.64
CA LEU A 257 -48.95 2.12 -18.42
C LEU A 257 -48.55 3.45 -17.77
N GLU A 258 -48.19 4.47 -18.56
CA GLU A 258 -47.92 5.82 -18.05
C GLU A 258 -49.18 6.52 -17.52
N ALA A 259 -50.35 6.26 -18.12
CA ALA A 259 -51.63 6.78 -17.65
C ALA A 259 -52.06 6.13 -16.32
N LEU A 260 -51.80 4.82 -16.16
CA LEU A 260 -51.99 4.09 -14.91
C LEU A 260 -51.03 4.57 -13.81
N ALA A 261 -49.76 4.78 -14.11
CA ALA A 261 -48.77 5.29 -13.15
C ALA A 261 -49.10 6.71 -12.66
N ARG A 262 -49.64 7.57 -13.54
CA ARG A 262 -50.15 8.91 -13.16
C ARG A 262 -51.37 8.87 -12.24
N ASN A 263 -52.24 7.88 -12.40
CA ASN A 263 -53.40 7.68 -11.51
C ASN A 263 -53.04 7.11 -10.13
N VAL A 264 -51.87 6.46 -9.99
CA VAL A 264 -51.37 5.91 -8.72
C VAL A 264 -50.43 6.90 -7.99
N GLY A 265 -50.07 8.03 -8.61
CA GLY A 265 -49.42 9.15 -7.94
C GLY A 265 -47.90 9.03 -7.74
N ILE A 266 -47.20 8.29 -8.61
CA ILE A 266 -45.73 8.26 -8.61
C ILE A 266 -45.20 9.42 -9.46
N LYS A 267 -44.36 10.28 -8.88
CA LYS A 267 -43.79 11.45 -9.56
C LYS A 267 -42.53 11.06 -10.33
N ARG A 268 -42.32 11.75 -11.46
CA ARG A 268 -41.28 11.54 -12.49
C ARG A 268 -39.82 11.70 -12.03
N ASP A 269 -39.56 11.88 -10.74
CA ASP A 269 -38.21 12.06 -10.19
C ASP A 269 -37.61 10.74 -9.64
N GLU A 270 -38.31 9.62 -9.81
CA GLU A 270 -37.87 8.28 -9.36
C GLU A 270 -37.86 7.24 -10.51
N LEU A 271 -37.69 7.68 -11.75
CA LEU A 271 -37.31 6.83 -12.89
C LEU A 271 -35.92 7.24 -13.38
#